data_AF-A0A8J2PY04-F1
#
_entry.id   AF-A0A8J2PY04-F1
#
_cell.length_a   1.000
_cell.length_b   1.000
_cell.length_c   1.000
_cell.angle_alpha   90.00
_cell.angle_beta   90.00
_cell.angle_gamma   90.00
#
_symmetry.space_group_name_H-M   'P 1'
#
loop_
_entity.id
_entity.type
_entity.pdbx_description
1 polymer ?
#
loop_
_entity_poly.entity_id
_entity_poly.type
_entity_poly.pdbx_seq_one_letter_code
_entity_poly.pdbx_strand_id
1 'polypeptide(L)' 'VLIKLAMSSLSVPFGVVHFLDTNEVEVMPMNWAYTQNDSLRCYWPNIKNVAKILLAVKKQQHPVKSLWSNHPIRIFHEYG' A
#
# COMPACT_ATOMS: atom_id res chain seq x y z
N VAL A 1 -20.51 -25.17 10.59
CA VAL A 1 -20.08 -24.10 9.65
C VAL A 1 -19.16 -23.14 10.40
N LEU A 2 -17.86 -23.49 10.45
CA LEU A 2 -16.82 -22.88 11.30
C LEU A 2 -16.02 -21.78 10.55
N ILE A 3 -16.65 -20.99 9.68
CA ILE A 3 -15.95 -20.02 8.83
C ILE A 3 -16.25 -18.55 9.20
N LYS A 4 -17.10 -18.28 10.19
CA LYS A 4 -17.53 -16.89 10.49
C LYS A 4 -16.74 -16.13 11.56
N LEU A 5 -15.69 -16.70 12.17
CA LEU A 5 -15.04 -16.09 13.34
C LEU A 5 -13.51 -15.94 13.24
N ALA A 6 -12.93 -15.96 12.04
CA ALA A 6 -11.52 -15.57 11.84
C ALA A 6 -11.36 -14.21 11.13
N MET A 7 -12.40 -13.37 11.10
CA MET A 7 -12.25 -11.94 10.77
C MET A 7 -11.96 -11.11 12.03
N SER A 8 -11.12 -11.62 12.93
CA SER A 8 -10.38 -10.75 13.84
C SER A 8 -9.58 -9.80 12.96
N SER A 9 -9.86 -8.51 13.07
CA SER A 9 -9.20 -7.42 12.37
C SER A 9 -7.68 -7.51 12.53
N LEU A 10 -7.00 -8.23 11.65
CA LEU A 10 -5.59 -8.05 11.43
C LEU A 10 -5.48 -6.71 10.71
N SER A 11 -5.19 -5.66 11.47
CA SER A 11 -4.82 -4.37 10.90
C SER A 11 -3.72 -4.62 9.88
N VAL A 12 -3.93 -4.20 8.63
CA VAL A 12 -2.87 -4.33 7.62
C VAL A 12 -1.67 -3.50 8.12
N PRO A 13 -0.45 -4.08 8.16
CA PRO A 13 0.72 -3.35 8.60
C PRO A 13 1.00 -2.16 7.67
N PHE A 14 1.70 -1.17 8.20
CA PHE A 14 2.19 -0.04 7.40
C PHE A 14 3.68 -0.20 7.17
N GLY A 15 4.17 0.20 6.00
CA GLY A 15 5.59 0.20 5.69
C GLY A 15 6.10 1.58 5.29
N VAL A 16 7.35 1.86 5.64
CA VAL A 16 8.12 2.95 5.05
C VAL A 16 8.71 2.44 3.74
N VAL A 17 8.32 3.08 2.64
CA VAL A 17 8.66 2.64 1.29
C VAL A 17 9.38 3.73 0.53
N HIS A 18 10.34 3.31 -0.28
CA HIS A 18 11.08 4.16 -1.21
C HIS A 18 10.58 3.90 -2.63
N PHE A 19 10.05 4.94 -3.27
CA PHE A 19 9.63 4.94 -4.66
C PHE A 19 10.88 5.09 -5.54
N LEU A 20 11.21 4.05 -6.31
CA LEU A 20 12.49 3.99 -7.04
C LEU A 20 12.51 4.91 -8.27
N ASP A 21 11.34 5.32 -8.76
CA ASP A 21 11.16 6.19 -9.91
C ASP A 21 11.21 7.69 -9.56
N THR A 22 10.66 8.08 -8.41
CA THR A 22 10.65 9.48 -7.94
C THR A 22 11.71 9.77 -6.87
N ASN A 23 12.35 8.74 -6.33
CA ASN A 23 13.25 8.80 -5.18
C ASN A 23 12.59 9.33 -3.89
N GLU A 24 11.26 9.28 -3.81
CA GLU A 24 10.48 9.73 -2.65
C GLU A 24 10.33 8.61 -1.62
N VAL A 25 10.16 9.01 -0.35
CA VAL A 25 9.92 8.07 0.77
C VAL A 25 8.57 8.37 1.38
N GLU A 26 7.73 7.36 1.48
CA GLU A 26 6.34 7.49 1.92
C GLU A 26 5.95 6.36 2.88
N VAL A 27 4.83 6.55 3.57
CA VAL A 27 4.20 5.50 4.39
C VAL A 27 3.00 4.94 3.65
N MET A 28 2.93 3.61 3.51
CA MET A 28 1.81 2.96 2.82
C MET A 28 1.31 1.71 3.56
N PRO A 29 0.04 1.33 3.40
CA PRO A 29 -0.46 0.02 3.80
C PRO A 29 0.24 -1.09 3.00
N MET A 30 0.69 -2.15 3.67
CA MET A 30 1.43 -3.24 3.02
C MET A 30 0.58 -4.05 2.04
N ASN A 31 -0.75 -4.03 2.16
CA ASN A 31 -1.65 -4.64 1.17
C ASN A 31 -1.66 -3.90 -0.18
N TRP A 32 -0.97 -2.77 -0.32
CA TRP A 32 -0.76 -2.09 -1.59
C TRP A 32 0.47 -2.62 -2.34
N ALA A 33 1.36 -3.33 -1.65
CA ALA A 33 2.55 -3.95 -2.21
C ALA A 33 2.20 -5.28 -2.90
N TYR A 34 2.93 -5.60 -3.96
CA TYR A 34 2.89 -6.91 -4.60
C TYR A 34 4.19 -7.18 -5.37
N THR A 35 4.51 -8.45 -5.60
CA THR A 35 5.69 -8.86 -6.37
C THR A 35 5.30 -9.10 -7.83
N GLN A 36 6.11 -8.60 -8.76
CA GLN A 36 6.01 -8.84 -10.19
C GLN A 36 7.40 -9.06 -10.77
N ASN A 37 7.64 -10.23 -11.38
CA ASN A 37 8.95 -10.59 -11.96
C ASN A 37 10.11 -10.33 -10.98
N ASP A 38 10.01 -10.88 -9.77
CA ASP A 38 10.98 -10.72 -8.66
C ASP A 38 11.23 -9.29 -8.17
N SER A 39 10.46 -8.32 -8.68
CA SER A 39 10.53 -6.92 -8.28
C SER A 39 9.33 -6.55 -7.42
N LEU A 40 9.58 -5.86 -6.32
CA LEU A 40 8.51 -5.33 -5.46
C LEU A 40 7.94 -4.05 -6.08
N ARG A 41 6.61 -3.98 -6.12
CA ARG A 41 5.86 -2.85 -6.68
C ARG A 41 4.70 -2.50 -5.77
N CYS A 42 4.17 -1.29 -5.91
CA CYS A 42 2.96 -0.88 -5.22
C CYS A 42 1.98 -0.20 -6.15
N TYR A 43 0.72 -0.20 -5.76
CA TYR A 43 -0.27 0.71 -6.31
C TYR A 43 -0.31 1.98 -5.48
N TRP A 44 -0.23 3.14 -6.14
CA TRP A 44 -0.33 4.44 -5.50
C TRP A 44 -1.48 5.27 -6.09
N PRO A 45 -2.29 5.97 -5.27
CA PRO A 45 -3.40 6.75 -5.80
C PRO A 45 -2.92 7.92 -6.66
N ASN A 46 -3.47 8.04 -7.88
CA ASN A 46 -3.25 9.19 -8.77
C ASN A 46 -4.06 10.42 -8.35
N ILE A 47 -3.97 10.82 -7.07
CA ILE A 47 -4.74 11.93 -6.52
C ILE A 47 -3.80 13.10 -6.24
N LYS A 48 -3.99 14.24 -6.92
CA LYS A 48 -3.16 15.44 -6.69
C LYS A 48 -3.35 16.09 -5.32
N ASN A 49 -4.37 15.67 -4.57
CA ASN A 49 -4.70 16.23 -3.26
C ASN A 49 -4.13 15.35 -2.14
N VAL A 50 -3.11 15.87 -1.44
CA VAL A 50 -2.40 15.16 -0.36
C VAL A 50 -3.35 14.70 0.75
N ALA A 51 -4.33 15.51 1.16
CA ALA A 51 -5.27 15.12 2.21
C ALA A 51 -6.11 13.88 1.82
N LYS A 52 -6.42 13.71 0.53
CA LYS A 52 -7.11 12.52 0.02
C LYS A 52 -6.19 11.30 -0.01
N ILE A 53 -4.91 11.45 -0.33
CA ILE A 53 -3.92 10.36 -0.24
C ILE A 53 -3.81 9.89 1.21
N LEU A 54 -3.59 10.82 2.15
CA LEU A 54 -3.49 10.51 3.57
C LEU A 54 -4.74 9.80 4.10
N LEU A 55 -5.93 10.21 3.63
CA LEU A 55 -7.18 9.54 3.99
C LEU A 55 -7.25 8.11 3.43
N ALA A 56 -6.80 7.88 2.18
CA ALA A 56 -6.76 6.56 1.57
C ALA A 56 -5.77 5.62 2.29
N VAL A 57 -4.59 6.13 2.66
CA VAL A 57 -3.58 5.44 3.46
C VAL A 57 -4.17 5.08 4.84
N LYS A 58 -4.72 6.06 5.56
CA LYS A 58 -5.32 5.85 6.89
C LYS A 58 -6.48 4.85 6.87
N LYS A 59 -7.28 4.84 5.82
CA LYS A 59 -8.41 3.92 5.63
C LYS A 59 -7.99 2.57 5.03
N GLN A 60 -6.71 2.37 4.72
CA GLN A 60 -6.19 1.16 4.06
C GLN A 60 -7.04 0.81 2.82
N GLN A 61 -7.38 1.83 2.04
CA GLN A 61 -8.28 1.69 0.91
C GLN A 61 -7.72 0.64 -0.06
N HIS A 62 -8.57 -0.27 -0.53
CA HIS A 62 -8.12 -1.26 -1.50
C HIS A 62 -7.70 -0.59 -2.82
N PRO A 63 -6.53 -0.93 -3.38
CA PRO A 63 -6.08 -0.33 -4.63
C PRO A 63 -7.05 -0.57 -5.78
N VAL A 64 -7.36 0.50 -6.51
CA VAL A 64 -8.15 0.42 -7.75
C VAL A 64 -7.18 0.34 -8.92
N LYS A 65 -6.80 -0.88 -9.31
CA LYS A 65 -5.73 -1.17 -10.28
C LYS A 65 -5.87 -0.45 -11.64
N SER A 66 -7.10 -0.12 -12.05
CA SER A 66 -7.38 0.61 -13.29
C SER A 66 -7.17 2.13 -13.20
N LEU A 67 -7.11 2.69 -11.99
CA LEU A 67 -7.01 4.13 -11.74
C LEU A 67 -5.72 4.53 -11.04
N TRP A 68 -5.15 3.63 -10.23
CA TRP A 68 -3.95 3.89 -9.44
C TRP A 68 -2.71 3.61 -10.28
N SER A 69 -1.69 4.43 -10.07
CA SER A 69 -0.40 4.23 -10.71
C SER A 69 0.36 3.10 -10.05
N ASN A 70 1.35 2.61 -10.77
CA ASN A 70 2.08 1.43 -10.39
C ASN A 70 3.57 1.72 -10.33
N HIS A 71 4.13 1.63 -9.13
CA HIS A 71 5.48 2.11 -8.87
C HIS A 71 6.39 0.98 -8.39
N PRO A 72 7.62 0.88 -8.90
CA PRO A 72 8.64 0.03 -8.31
C PRO A 72 9.07 0.60 -6.95
N ILE A 73 9.14 -0.24 -5.93
CA ILE A 73 9.44 0.18 -4.56
C ILE A 73 10.51 -0.68 -3.88
N ARG A 74 11.09 -0.14 -2.81
CA ARG A 74 11.82 -0.88 -1.78
C ARG A 74 11.18 -0.59 -0.43
N ILE A 75 11.03 -1.62 0.41
CA ILE A 75 10.58 -1.44 1.80
C ILE A 75 11.83 -1.20 2.67
N PHE A 76 11.82 -0.16 3.49
CA PHE A 76 12.85 0.08 4.51
C PHE A 76 12.48 -0.53 5.85
N HIS A 77 11.20 -0.45 6.23
CA HIS A 77 10.71 -0.95 7.50
C HIS A 77 9.22 -1.26 7.42
N GLU A 78 8.76 -2.24 8.19
CA GLU A 78 7.36 -2.64 8.31
C GLU A 78 6.94 -2.58 9.77
N TYR A 79 5.79 -1.96 10.04
CA TYR A 79 5.17 -1.84 11.36
C TYR A 79 3.90 -2.68 11.39
N GLY A 80 3.89 -3.72 12.24
CA GLY A 80 2.76 -4.65 12.45
C GLY A 80 2.45 -4.88 13.91
#